data_AF-A0A1C3N5T7-F1
#
_entry.id   AF-A0A1C3N5T7-F1
#
_cell.length_a   1.000
_cell.length_b   1.000
_cell.length_c   1.000
_cell.angle_alpha   90.00
_cell.angle_beta   90.00
_cell.angle_gamma   90.00
#
_symmetry.space_group_name_H-M   'P 1'
#
loop_
_entity.id
_entity.type
_entity.pdbx_description
1 polymer ?
#
loop_
_entity_poly.entity_id
_entity_poly.type
_entity_poly.pdbx_seq_one_letter_code
_entity_poly.pdbx_strand_id
1 'polypeptide(L)'
;MALARLDAHKERVRGAGGNRDVPRNGKKQPLIIPLGEDGQPDTAAKLKPYTRMTTYIDCLDDKTNLTKWGKRLVLVGLAKLPEGKRADLVAEILEADERGDKNKLNAIAERMHKAAGGNDKADQGDWLHELSEYADKGEALPAKATEEDLADIAAYKLATIDLEVKEIEHFVVLDEHKVGGTPDRMSWYAGPDPDGLEPAGHLITDLKTGRVDYGGLKMAMQLAGYGRGKKYDPQTGVRTPWPDDLNLNWGLIINAPAGTGTCEVLWVDLRLGWDGFLLAKDVRAIRNRGRRAFRPYPSPGALLAMEEDAEEGEE
;
A
#
# COMPACT_ATOMS: atom_id res chain seq x y z
N MET A 1 35.57 24.03 10.42
CA MET A 1 34.14 24.36 10.61
C MET A 1 33.18 23.61 9.67
N ALA A 2 33.61 23.09 8.51
CA ALA A 2 32.73 22.31 7.61
C ALA A 2 32.56 20.82 8.02
N LEU A 3 33.55 20.20 8.68
CA LEU A 3 33.47 18.81 9.13
C LEU A 3 32.53 18.61 10.34
N ALA A 4 32.43 19.59 11.25
CA ALA A 4 31.54 19.51 12.40
C ALA A 4 30.04 19.60 12.05
N ARG A 5 29.69 20.05 10.83
CA ARG A 5 28.30 20.08 10.33
C ARG A 5 27.89 18.75 9.66
N LEU A 6 28.85 17.93 9.24
CA LEU A 6 28.58 16.61 8.65
C LEU A 6 28.24 15.56 9.73
N ASP A 7 28.91 15.63 10.89
CA ASP A 7 28.69 14.70 11.99
C ASP A 7 27.35 14.96 12.72
N ALA A 8 26.92 16.23 12.81
CA ALA A 8 25.60 16.58 13.33
C ALA A 8 24.43 16.10 12.44
N HIS A 9 24.68 15.87 11.14
CA HIS A 9 23.68 15.28 10.23
C HIS A 9 23.62 13.75 10.38
N LYS A 10 24.77 13.09 10.64
CA LYS A 10 24.83 11.64 10.90
C LYS A 10 24.23 11.23 12.24
N GLU A 11 24.29 12.07 13.27
CA GLU A 11 23.62 11.79 14.55
C GLU A 11 22.10 12.03 14.52
N ARG A 12 21.58 12.88 13.62
CA ARG A 12 20.12 13.06 13.44
C ARG A 12 19.43 11.89 12.75
N VAL A 13 20.16 11.13 11.93
CA VAL A 13 19.62 9.98 11.16
C VAL A 13 19.55 8.69 12.00
N ARG A 14 20.19 8.64 13.18
CA ARG A 14 20.17 7.46 14.06
C ARG A 14 19.03 7.40 15.09
N GLY A 15 18.12 8.39 15.10
CA GLY A 15 17.09 8.52 16.14
C GLY A 15 15.62 8.46 15.67
N ALA A 16 15.34 8.33 14.37
CA ALA A 16 13.97 8.20 13.89
C ALA A 16 13.66 6.72 13.64
N GLY A 17 12.75 6.14 14.42
CA GLY A 17 12.27 4.77 14.20
C GLY A 17 11.75 4.63 12.77
N GLY A 18 12.37 3.73 11.99
CA GLY A 18 11.98 3.51 10.59
C GLY A 18 10.60 2.86 10.48
N ASN A 19 10.07 2.75 9.26
CA ASN A 19 8.81 2.06 8.92
C ASN A 19 8.63 0.70 9.61
N ARG A 20 9.73 -0.01 9.90
CA ARG A 20 9.77 -1.33 10.55
C ARG A 20 9.31 -1.32 12.02
N ASP A 21 9.23 -0.15 12.63
CA ASP A 21 8.91 -0.01 14.06
C ASP A 21 7.41 0.24 14.32
N VAL A 22 6.59 0.44 13.28
CA VAL A 22 5.15 0.64 13.45
C VAL A 22 4.44 -0.70 13.69
N PRO A 23 3.89 -0.96 14.89
CA PRO A 23 3.23 -2.23 15.19
C PRO A 23 1.97 -2.43 14.34
N ARG A 24 1.59 -3.69 14.08
CA ARG A 24 0.41 -4.04 13.27
C ARG A 24 -0.44 -5.09 13.95
N ASN A 25 -1.76 -5.03 13.74
CA ASN A 25 -2.68 -6.09 14.20
C ASN A 25 -2.72 -7.28 13.22
N GLY A 26 -3.48 -8.33 13.54
CA GLY A 26 -3.67 -9.51 12.69
C GLY A 26 -4.27 -9.23 11.30
N LYS A 27 -4.86 -8.05 11.08
CA LYS A 27 -5.36 -7.58 9.78
C LYS A 27 -4.34 -6.68 9.06
N LYS A 28 -3.08 -6.66 9.50
CA LYS A 28 -1.98 -5.83 9.00
C LYS A 28 -2.22 -4.32 9.08
N GLN A 29 -3.20 -3.88 9.87
CA GLN A 29 -3.44 -2.46 10.09
C GLN A 29 -2.37 -1.88 11.02
N PRO A 30 -1.76 -0.73 10.68
CA PRO A 30 -0.85 -0.04 11.59
C PRO A 30 -1.58 0.38 12.87
N LEU A 31 -0.91 0.21 14.00
CA LEU A 31 -1.39 0.56 15.33
C LEU A 31 -0.70 1.86 15.77
N ILE A 32 -1.49 2.90 15.96
CA ILE A 32 -1.01 4.27 16.14
C ILE A 32 -1.29 4.74 17.57
N ILE A 33 -0.32 5.42 18.18
CA ILE A 33 -0.47 6.12 19.47
C ILE A 33 -1.51 7.23 19.25
N PRO A 34 -2.66 7.23 19.94
CA PRO A 34 -3.68 8.26 19.74
C PRO A 34 -3.18 9.62 20.24
N LEU A 35 -3.83 10.69 19.78
CA LEU A 35 -3.66 12.02 20.35
C LEU A 35 -4.63 12.19 21.54
N GLY A 36 -4.18 12.82 22.61
CA GLY A 36 -5.00 13.27 23.73
C GLY A 36 -5.85 14.50 23.36
N GLU A 37 -6.64 15.00 24.31
CA GLU A 37 -7.48 16.19 24.13
C GLU A 37 -6.66 17.47 23.86
N ASP A 38 -5.42 17.50 24.34
CA ASP A 38 -4.43 18.56 24.11
C ASP A 38 -3.73 18.47 22.74
N GLY A 39 -4.08 17.48 21.93
CA GLY A 39 -3.48 17.22 20.62
C GLY A 39 -2.06 16.63 20.69
N GLN A 40 -1.57 16.29 21.88
CA GLN A 40 -0.27 15.63 22.07
C GLN A 40 -0.42 14.11 22.04
N PRO A 41 0.65 13.36 21.70
CA PRO A 41 0.60 11.90 21.74
C PRO A 41 0.34 11.36 23.16
N ASP A 42 -0.69 10.52 23.31
CA ASP A 42 -0.99 9.83 24.56
C ASP A 42 -0.40 8.41 24.51
N THR A 43 0.84 8.28 24.98
CA THR A 43 1.59 7.02 25.00
C THR A 43 1.05 6.01 26.02
N ALA A 44 0.22 6.44 26.98
CA ALA A 44 -0.42 5.55 27.95
C ALA A 44 -1.71 4.92 27.41
N ALA A 45 -2.34 5.54 26.41
CA ALA A 45 -3.56 5.03 25.81
C ALA A 45 -3.34 3.81 24.90
N LYS A 46 -4.39 2.98 24.79
CA LYS A 46 -4.40 1.84 23.89
C LYS A 46 -4.28 2.29 22.43
N LEU A 47 -3.29 1.73 21.73
CA LEU A 47 -3.06 1.96 20.31
C LEU A 47 -4.34 1.78 19.47
N LYS A 48 -4.50 2.64 18.47
CA LYS A 48 -5.66 2.65 17.58
C LYS A 48 -5.30 2.13 16.21
N PRO A 49 -6.08 1.20 15.63
CA PRO A 49 -5.84 0.70 14.29
C PRO A 49 -6.18 1.77 13.26
N TYR A 50 -5.24 2.07 12.38
CA TYR A 50 -5.42 2.90 11.19
C TYR A 50 -5.58 2.02 9.96
N THR A 51 -6.32 2.49 8.96
CA THR A 51 -6.41 1.77 7.68
C THR A 51 -5.14 2.03 6.86
N ARG A 52 -4.58 1.01 6.21
CA ARG A 52 -3.47 1.22 5.27
C ARG A 52 -3.91 2.14 4.13
N MET A 53 -3.06 3.08 3.70
CA MET A 53 -3.32 3.99 2.58
C MET A 53 -3.87 3.25 1.36
N THR A 54 -3.14 2.23 0.90
CA THR A 54 -3.55 1.41 -0.25
C THR A 54 -4.92 0.76 -0.04
N THR A 55 -5.18 0.16 1.13
CA THR A 55 -6.49 -0.46 1.47
C THR A 55 -7.63 0.56 1.57
N TYR A 56 -7.34 1.80 1.94
CA TYR A 56 -8.33 2.86 2.02
C TYR A 56 -8.85 3.20 0.62
N ILE A 57 -7.93 3.49 -0.29
CA ILE A 57 -8.21 3.96 -1.66
C ILE A 57 -8.65 2.83 -2.61
N ASP A 58 -8.29 1.58 -2.30
CA ASP A 58 -8.62 0.37 -3.08
C ASP A 58 -10.12 0.17 -3.33
N CYS A 59 -10.97 0.86 -2.58
CA CYS A 59 -12.41 0.70 -2.65
C CYS A 59 -13.02 1.20 -3.97
N LEU A 60 -12.31 2.05 -4.72
CA LEU A 60 -12.70 2.56 -6.03
C LEU A 60 -12.12 1.73 -7.20
N ASP A 61 -11.22 0.79 -6.92
CA ASP A 61 -10.48 0.05 -7.93
C ASP A 61 -11.32 -1.13 -8.48
N ASP A 62 -11.33 -1.32 -9.81
CA ASP A 62 -11.96 -2.47 -10.45
C ASP A 62 -10.96 -3.63 -10.59
N LYS A 63 -11.14 -4.64 -9.74
CA LYS A 63 -10.26 -5.81 -9.69
C LYS A 63 -10.70 -6.96 -10.61
N THR A 64 -11.69 -6.76 -11.47
CA THR A 64 -12.27 -7.82 -12.30
C THR A 64 -11.22 -8.53 -13.14
N ASN A 65 -10.36 -7.77 -13.83
CA ASN A 65 -9.33 -8.36 -14.69
C ASN A 65 -8.22 -9.06 -13.90
N LEU A 66 -7.79 -8.48 -12.78
CA LEU A 66 -6.82 -9.11 -11.87
C LEU A 66 -7.37 -10.43 -11.30
N THR A 67 -8.65 -10.45 -10.94
CA THR A 67 -9.34 -11.65 -10.44
C THR A 67 -9.42 -12.74 -11.53
N LYS A 68 -9.80 -12.37 -12.76
CA LYS A 68 -9.81 -13.29 -13.90
C LYS A 68 -8.42 -13.84 -14.21
N TRP A 69 -7.38 -13.02 -14.08
CA TRP A 69 -5.99 -13.47 -14.24
C TRP A 69 -5.58 -14.45 -13.14
N GLY A 70 -5.84 -14.14 -11.87
CA GLY A 70 -5.55 -15.03 -10.74
C GLY A 70 -6.25 -16.40 -10.88
N LYS A 71 -7.52 -16.41 -11.31
CA LYS A 71 -8.25 -17.66 -11.62
C LYS A 71 -7.55 -18.50 -12.69
N ARG A 72 -7.03 -17.86 -13.75
CA ARG A 72 -6.27 -18.55 -14.81
C ARG A 72 -4.98 -19.14 -14.26
N LEU A 73 -4.28 -18.43 -13.39
CA LEU A 73 -3.06 -18.94 -12.74
C LEU A 73 -3.33 -20.15 -11.85
N VAL A 74 -4.44 -20.18 -11.10
CA VAL A 74 -4.82 -21.36 -10.31
C VAL A 74 -4.95 -22.60 -11.21
N LEU A 75 -5.61 -22.48 -12.37
CA LEU A 75 -5.74 -23.58 -13.35
C LEU A 75 -4.39 -24.02 -13.91
N VAL A 76 -3.54 -23.06 -14.27
CA VAL A 76 -2.18 -23.34 -14.77
C VAL A 76 -1.32 -24.02 -13.70
N GLY A 77 -1.40 -23.57 -12.45
CA GLY A 77 -0.65 -24.14 -11.33
C GLY A 77 -1.01 -25.60 -11.09
N LEU A 78 -2.31 -25.92 -11.14
CA LEU A 78 -2.79 -27.30 -11.06
C LEU A 78 -2.29 -28.15 -12.23
N ALA A 79 -2.33 -27.62 -13.44
CA ALA A 79 -1.86 -28.32 -14.65
C ALA A 79 -0.35 -28.59 -14.64
N LYS A 80 0.45 -27.72 -14.01
CA LYS A 80 1.91 -27.88 -13.89
C LYS A 80 2.32 -28.98 -12.90
N LEU A 81 1.43 -29.46 -12.03
CA LEU A 81 1.77 -30.54 -11.11
C LEU A 81 2.00 -31.87 -11.83
N PRO A 82 2.96 -32.69 -11.37
CA PRO A 82 3.08 -34.09 -11.80
C PRO A 82 1.77 -34.85 -11.58
N GLU A 83 1.48 -35.83 -12.44
CA GLU A 83 0.19 -36.55 -12.46
C GLU A 83 -0.22 -37.11 -11.09
N GLY A 84 0.68 -37.82 -10.40
CA GLY A 84 0.38 -38.39 -9.08
C GLY A 84 0.00 -37.32 -8.04
N LYS A 85 0.75 -36.22 -7.98
CA LYS A 85 0.46 -35.10 -7.06
C LYS A 85 -0.84 -34.37 -7.42
N ARG A 86 -1.22 -34.38 -8.70
CA ARG A 86 -2.46 -33.77 -9.17
C ARG A 86 -3.67 -34.58 -8.71
N ALA A 87 -3.62 -35.91 -8.78
CA ALA A 87 -4.70 -36.78 -8.32
C ALA A 87 -4.95 -36.59 -6.81
N ASP A 88 -3.90 -36.59 -6.00
CA ASP A 88 -3.99 -36.35 -4.55
C ASP A 88 -4.62 -34.99 -4.24
N LEU A 89 -4.21 -33.94 -4.96
CA LEU A 89 -4.72 -32.59 -4.76
C LEU A 89 -6.19 -32.46 -5.20
N VAL A 90 -6.61 -33.17 -6.25
CA VAL A 90 -8.03 -33.18 -6.67
C VAL A 90 -8.89 -33.81 -5.59
N ALA A 91 -8.45 -34.91 -4.97
CA ALA A 91 -9.17 -35.50 -3.84
C ALA A 91 -9.27 -34.51 -2.65
N GLU A 92 -8.17 -33.83 -2.31
CA GLU A 92 -8.13 -32.80 -1.26
C GLU A 92 -9.11 -31.64 -1.54
N ILE A 93 -9.24 -31.21 -2.81
CA ILE A 93 -10.19 -30.16 -3.23
C ILE A 93 -11.64 -30.63 -3.06
N LEU A 94 -11.97 -31.83 -3.53
CA LEU A 94 -13.33 -32.36 -3.47
C LEU A 94 -13.79 -32.55 -2.02
N GLU A 95 -12.94 -33.08 -1.15
CA GLU A 95 -13.22 -33.23 0.28
C GLU A 95 -13.46 -31.87 0.95
N ALA A 96 -12.67 -30.85 0.61
CA ALA A 96 -12.85 -29.50 1.13
C ALA A 96 -14.16 -28.85 0.65
N ASP A 97 -14.53 -29.04 -0.62
CA ASP A 97 -15.77 -28.52 -1.18
C ASP A 97 -17.01 -29.17 -0.57
N GLU A 98 -17.00 -30.50 -0.44
CA GLU A 98 -18.09 -31.26 0.20
C GLU A 98 -18.33 -30.80 1.65
N ARG A 99 -17.26 -30.47 2.37
CA ARG A 99 -17.34 -29.91 3.74
C ARG A 99 -17.62 -28.42 3.79
N GLY A 100 -17.65 -27.72 2.65
CA GLY A 100 -17.75 -26.27 2.59
C GLY A 100 -16.57 -25.54 3.25
N ASP A 101 -15.39 -26.18 3.32
CA ASP A 101 -14.18 -25.61 3.93
C ASP A 101 -13.51 -24.59 3.01
N LYS A 102 -14.06 -23.38 3.04
CA LYS A 102 -13.57 -22.23 2.26
C LYS A 102 -12.12 -21.88 2.59
N ASN A 103 -11.66 -22.11 3.81
CA ASN A 103 -10.29 -21.78 4.20
C ASN A 103 -9.29 -22.71 3.53
N LYS A 104 -9.60 -24.01 3.50
CA LYS A 104 -8.81 -25.02 2.81
C LYS A 104 -8.77 -24.77 1.30
N LEU A 105 -9.92 -24.49 0.69
CA LEU A 105 -10.00 -24.14 -0.73
C LEU A 105 -9.17 -22.90 -1.07
N ASN A 106 -9.24 -21.85 -0.27
CA ASN A 106 -8.43 -20.64 -0.45
C ASN A 106 -6.93 -20.94 -0.33
N ALA A 107 -6.52 -21.78 0.63
CA ALA A 107 -5.12 -22.17 0.79
C ALA A 107 -4.59 -22.99 -0.41
N ILE A 108 -5.40 -23.90 -0.96
CA ILE A 108 -5.05 -24.65 -2.17
C ILE A 108 -4.94 -23.72 -3.38
N ALA A 109 -5.91 -22.82 -3.56
CA ALA A 109 -5.88 -21.84 -4.65
C ALA A 109 -4.62 -20.96 -4.57
N GLU A 110 -4.26 -20.45 -3.40
CA GLU A 110 -3.04 -19.64 -3.21
C GLU A 110 -1.76 -20.43 -3.54
N ARG A 111 -1.68 -21.70 -3.14
CA ARG A 111 -0.56 -22.59 -3.52
C ARG A 111 -0.43 -22.73 -5.04
N MET A 112 -1.54 -22.94 -5.75
CA MET A 112 -1.53 -23.11 -7.20
C MET A 112 -1.23 -21.79 -7.92
N HIS A 113 -1.81 -20.69 -7.44
CA HIS A 113 -1.50 -19.35 -7.91
C HIS A 113 0.01 -19.07 -7.83
N LYS A 114 0.63 -19.33 -6.66
CA LYS A 114 2.08 -19.19 -6.47
C LYS A 114 2.88 -20.11 -7.39
N ALA A 115 2.51 -21.39 -7.50
CA ALA A 115 3.20 -22.35 -8.38
C ALA A 115 3.16 -21.96 -9.87
N ALA A 116 2.17 -21.15 -10.27
CA ALA A 116 2.06 -20.62 -11.62
C ALA A 116 2.86 -19.32 -11.85
N GLY A 117 3.58 -18.81 -10.85
CA GLY A 117 4.35 -17.57 -10.92
C GLY A 117 3.54 -16.32 -10.55
N GLY A 118 2.44 -16.49 -9.81
CA GLY A 118 1.54 -15.38 -9.46
C GLY A 118 2.16 -14.28 -8.58
N ASN A 119 3.30 -14.55 -7.95
CA ASN A 119 4.01 -13.60 -7.09
C ASN A 119 5.33 -13.11 -7.69
N ASP A 120 5.80 -13.70 -8.79
CA ASP A 120 7.15 -13.42 -9.33
C ASP A 120 7.36 -11.92 -9.61
N LYS A 121 6.36 -11.26 -10.18
CA LYS A 121 6.40 -9.81 -10.46
C LYS A 121 6.38 -8.95 -9.19
N ALA A 122 5.71 -9.40 -8.14
CA ALA A 122 5.68 -8.69 -6.88
C ALA A 122 7.05 -8.82 -6.19
N ASP A 123 7.62 -10.02 -6.17
CA ASP A 123 8.94 -10.30 -5.59
C ASP A 123 10.05 -9.52 -6.33
N GLN A 124 10.00 -9.47 -7.68
CA GLN A 124 10.89 -8.63 -8.49
C GLN A 124 10.73 -7.14 -8.20
N GLY A 125 9.48 -6.69 -8.03
CA GLY A 125 9.19 -5.31 -7.68
C GLY A 125 9.79 -4.91 -6.34
N ASP A 126 9.56 -5.69 -5.29
CA ASP A 126 10.10 -5.46 -3.95
C ASP A 126 11.64 -5.41 -3.96
N TRP A 127 12.28 -6.28 -4.76
CA TRP A 127 13.73 -6.27 -4.95
C TRP A 127 14.24 -4.99 -5.63
N LEU A 128 13.56 -4.53 -6.69
CA LEU A 128 13.94 -3.29 -7.38
C LEU A 128 13.71 -2.04 -6.50
N HIS A 129 12.67 -2.04 -5.65
CA HIS A 129 12.52 -1.01 -4.61
C HIS A 129 13.72 -1.00 -3.67
N GLU A 130 14.13 -2.16 -3.13
CA GLU A 130 15.31 -2.27 -2.26
C GLU A 130 16.57 -1.72 -2.95
N LEU A 131 16.83 -2.12 -4.20
CA LEU A 131 17.98 -1.64 -4.97
C LEU A 131 17.96 -0.12 -5.22
N SER A 132 16.78 0.45 -5.49
CA SER A 132 16.65 1.89 -5.70
C SER A 132 16.97 2.68 -4.43
N GLU A 133 16.69 2.16 -3.24
CA GLU A 133 17.09 2.81 -1.99
C GLU A 133 18.62 2.83 -1.79
N TYR A 134 19.32 1.74 -2.14
CA TYR A 134 20.79 1.73 -2.13
C TYR A 134 21.33 2.81 -3.08
N ALA A 135 20.72 2.94 -4.26
CA ALA A 135 21.07 3.98 -5.23
C ALA A 135 20.88 5.40 -4.68
N ASP A 136 19.74 5.68 -4.04
CA ASP A 136 19.45 7.01 -3.47
C ASP A 136 20.38 7.37 -2.30
N LYS A 137 20.76 6.38 -1.49
CA LYS A 137 21.71 6.56 -0.37
C LYS A 137 23.17 6.70 -0.85
N GLY A 138 23.43 6.54 -2.16
CA GLY A 138 24.78 6.52 -2.71
C GLY A 138 25.59 5.30 -2.27
N GLU A 139 24.93 4.23 -1.82
CA GLU A 139 25.55 3.01 -1.35
C GLU A 139 25.86 2.06 -2.52
N ALA A 140 26.81 1.14 -2.30
CA ALA A 140 27.07 0.09 -3.26
C ALA A 140 25.88 -0.88 -3.32
N LEU A 141 25.46 -1.24 -4.53
CA LEU A 141 24.40 -2.24 -4.70
C LEU A 141 24.86 -3.60 -4.15
N PRO A 142 23.95 -4.42 -3.59
CA PRO A 142 24.29 -5.74 -3.07
C PRO A 142 24.96 -6.62 -4.13
N ALA A 143 25.94 -7.44 -3.73
CA ALA A 143 26.71 -8.30 -4.65
C ALA A 143 25.87 -9.34 -5.40
N LYS A 144 24.63 -9.60 -4.94
CA LYS A 144 23.66 -10.49 -5.60
C LYS A 144 22.90 -9.82 -6.76
N ALA A 145 23.06 -8.51 -6.97
CA ALA A 145 22.44 -7.79 -8.08
C ALA A 145 22.96 -8.33 -9.42
N THR A 146 22.04 -8.62 -10.31
CA THR A 146 22.29 -9.15 -11.66
C THR A 146 22.62 -8.03 -12.65
N GLU A 147 23.04 -8.37 -13.87
CA GLU A 147 23.26 -7.37 -14.93
C GLU A 147 21.97 -6.63 -15.31
N GLU A 148 20.81 -7.30 -15.26
CA GLU A 148 19.49 -6.69 -15.48
C GLU A 148 19.17 -5.67 -14.38
N ASP A 149 19.43 -6.03 -13.11
CA ASP A 149 19.26 -5.12 -11.97
C ASP A 149 20.14 -3.86 -12.12
N LEU A 150 21.38 -4.03 -12.59
CA LEU A 150 22.29 -2.91 -12.83
C LEU A 150 21.78 -1.99 -13.94
N ALA A 151 21.21 -2.56 -15.02
CA ALA A 151 20.60 -1.79 -16.10
C ALA A 151 19.37 -1.01 -15.63
N ASP A 152 18.48 -1.63 -14.85
CA ASP A 152 17.31 -0.98 -14.27
C ASP A 152 17.71 0.19 -13.36
N ILE A 153 18.70 -0.01 -12.47
CA ILE A 153 19.18 1.04 -11.58
C ILE A 153 19.91 2.15 -12.34
N ALA A 154 20.63 1.84 -13.41
CA ALA A 154 21.24 2.86 -14.27
C ALA A 154 20.16 3.73 -14.95
N ALA A 155 19.11 3.11 -15.47
CA ALA A 155 17.97 3.82 -16.07
C ALA A 155 17.24 4.68 -15.03
N TYR A 156 16.99 4.14 -13.83
CA TYR A 156 16.43 4.88 -12.70
C TYR A 156 17.26 6.12 -12.37
N LYS A 157 18.57 5.95 -12.13
CA LYS A 157 19.49 7.06 -11.79
C LYS A 157 19.52 8.15 -12.86
N LEU A 158 19.50 7.75 -14.13
CA LEU A 158 19.50 8.70 -15.24
C LEU A 158 18.18 9.49 -15.30
N ALA A 159 17.04 8.80 -15.15
CA ALA A 159 15.72 9.42 -15.20
C ALA A 159 15.44 10.34 -14.00
N THR A 160 16.08 10.10 -12.86
CA THR A 160 15.89 10.87 -11.63
C THR A 160 17.05 11.82 -11.31
N ILE A 161 17.94 12.10 -12.26
CA ILE A 161 19.17 12.88 -12.02
C ILE A 161 18.91 14.30 -11.48
N ASP A 162 17.76 14.87 -11.85
CA ASP A 162 17.34 16.22 -11.43
C ASP A 162 16.54 16.21 -10.10
N LEU A 163 16.39 15.04 -9.46
CA LEU A 163 15.72 14.89 -8.19
C LEU A 163 16.74 14.68 -7.06
N GLU A 164 16.60 15.44 -5.98
CA GLU A 164 17.36 15.21 -4.75
C GLU A 164 16.47 14.55 -3.70
N VAL A 165 16.72 13.28 -3.40
CA VAL A 165 15.94 12.54 -2.39
C VAL A 165 16.22 13.09 -0.99
N LYS A 166 15.19 13.55 -0.29
CA LYS A 166 15.29 14.16 1.05
C LYS A 166 14.87 13.20 2.17
N GLU A 167 13.88 12.36 1.90
CA GLU A 167 13.36 11.38 2.86
C GLU A 167 13.06 10.07 2.10
N ILE A 168 13.32 8.93 2.76
CA ILE A 168 13.11 7.58 2.23
C ILE A 168 12.30 6.80 3.26
N GLU A 169 11.25 6.11 2.83
CA GLU A 169 10.43 5.19 3.62
C GLU A 169 9.94 5.73 4.99
N HIS A 170 9.60 7.02 5.07
CA HIS A 170 9.12 7.60 6.33
C HIS A 170 7.61 7.37 6.53
N PHE A 171 7.20 6.63 7.57
CA PHE A 171 5.78 6.35 7.80
C PHE A 171 4.99 7.62 8.11
N VAL A 172 3.84 7.80 7.47
CA VAL A 172 2.93 8.93 7.69
C VAL A 172 1.57 8.50 8.19
N VAL A 173 0.95 9.38 8.98
CA VAL A 173 -0.42 9.28 9.45
C VAL A 173 -1.25 10.48 8.96
N LEU A 174 -2.48 10.19 8.56
CA LEU A 174 -3.52 11.16 8.28
C LEU A 174 -4.63 10.94 9.30
N ASP A 175 -4.46 11.56 10.49
CA ASP A 175 -5.26 11.29 11.69
C ASP A 175 -6.77 11.52 11.45
N GLU A 176 -7.13 12.58 10.70
CA GLU A 176 -8.53 12.92 10.37
C GLU A 176 -9.28 11.77 9.69
N HIS A 177 -8.57 11.00 8.85
CA HIS A 177 -9.14 9.87 8.12
C HIS A 177 -8.83 8.52 8.78
N LYS A 178 -8.01 8.51 9.84
CA LYS A 178 -7.45 7.29 10.46
C LYS A 178 -6.78 6.39 9.41
N VAL A 179 -5.95 7.01 8.57
CA VAL A 179 -5.21 6.34 7.49
C VAL A 179 -3.71 6.48 7.75
N GLY A 180 -2.94 5.43 7.45
CA GLY A 180 -1.49 5.48 7.54
C GLY A 180 -0.81 4.62 6.49
N GLY A 181 0.42 4.98 6.14
CA GLY A 181 1.23 4.26 5.16
C GLY A 181 2.57 4.94 4.95
N THR A 182 3.34 4.43 4.01
CA THR A 182 4.72 4.87 3.80
C THR A 182 4.85 5.26 2.33
N PRO A 183 5.09 6.53 1.99
CA PRO A 183 5.61 6.89 0.68
C PRO A 183 7.01 6.30 0.52
N ASP A 184 7.39 5.94 -0.70
CA ASP A 184 8.77 5.53 -0.95
C ASP A 184 9.72 6.68 -0.64
N ARG A 185 9.41 7.87 -1.16
CA ARG A 185 10.29 9.04 -1.11
C ARG A 185 9.55 10.35 -0.98
N MET A 186 10.26 11.32 -0.43
CA MET A 186 10.01 12.74 -0.69
C MET A 186 11.31 13.32 -1.28
N SER A 187 11.18 13.96 -2.44
CA SER A 187 12.31 14.47 -3.23
C SER A 187 12.17 15.97 -3.45
N TRP A 188 13.30 16.67 -3.57
CA TRP A 188 13.35 18.04 -4.04
C TRP A 188 13.54 18.07 -5.55
N TYR A 189 12.83 18.97 -6.21
CA TYR A 189 12.93 19.22 -7.64
C TYR A 189 13.06 20.72 -7.89
N ALA A 190 13.91 21.09 -8.84
CA ALA A 190 14.11 22.47 -9.26
C ALA A 190 13.93 22.56 -10.78
N GLY A 191 12.69 22.67 -11.22
CA GLY A 191 12.32 22.83 -12.62
C GLY A 191 10.82 23.10 -12.77
N PRO A 192 10.32 23.24 -14.00
CA PRO A 192 8.93 23.57 -14.24
C PRO A 192 7.99 22.38 -13.96
N ASP A 193 6.86 22.65 -13.32
CA ASP A 193 5.74 21.72 -13.23
C ASP A 193 4.85 21.79 -14.50
N PRO A 194 3.84 20.90 -14.64
CA PRO A 194 2.97 20.89 -15.81
C PRO A 194 2.15 22.17 -16.01
N ASP A 195 1.96 22.97 -14.95
CA ASP A 195 1.25 24.25 -15.02
C ASP A 195 2.21 25.40 -15.43
N GLY A 196 3.48 25.10 -15.69
CA GLY A 196 4.51 26.05 -16.12
C GLY A 196 5.08 26.90 -14.98
N LEU A 197 4.76 26.57 -13.73
CA LEU A 197 5.39 27.17 -12.56
C LEU A 197 6.74 26.50 -12.36
N GLU A 198 7.73 27.19 -11.79
CA GLU A 198 8.98 26.55 -11.34
C GLU A 198 8.89 26.29 -9.83
N PRO A 199 8.20 25.23 -9.37
CA PRO A 199 8.24 24.88 -7.96
C PRO A 199 9.62 24.30 -7.68
N ALA A 200 10.60 25.15 -7.41
CA ALA A 200 11.71 24.75 -6.57
C ALA A 200 11.10 24.33 -5.22
N GLY A 201 10.90 23.03 -5.03
CA GLY A 201 10.00 22.52 -4.00
C GLY A 201 10.10 21.02 -3.75
N HIS A 202 9.49 20.60 -2.65
CA HIS A 202 9.39 19.18 -2.30
C HIS A 202 8.22 18.53 -3.05
N LEU A 203 8.41 17.28 -3.44
CA LEU A 203 7.42 16.43 -4.12
C LEU A 203 7.36 15.08 -3.42
N ILE A 204 6.15 14.50 -3.31
CA ILE A 204 6.02 13.08 -3.03
C ILE A 204 6.31 12.31 -4.31
N THR A 205 7.23 11.34 -4.22
CA THR A 205 7.69 10.55 -5.37
C THR A 205 7.63 9.07 -5.02
N ASP A 206 7.12 8.25 -5.93
CA ASP A 206 6.86 6.83 -5.69
C ASP A 206 7.33 5.99 -6.89
N LEU A 207 8.04 4.90 -6.63
CA LEU A 207 8.57 4.01 -7.66
C LEU A 207 7.51 2.97 -8.03
N LYS A 208 7.36 2.72 -9.32
CA LYS A 208 6.51 1.66 -9.86
C LYS A 208 7.32 0.76 -10.76
N THR A 209 7.24 -0.54 -10.50
CA THR A 209 8.05 -1.58 -11.15
C THR A 209 7.27 -2.39 -12.19
N GLY A 210 6.02 -2.01 -12.43
CA GLY A 210 5.13 -2.64 -13.39
C GLY A 210 4.39 -1.59 -14.22
N ARG A 211 3.49 -2.04 -15.09
CA ARG A 211 2.74 -1.14 -15.98
C ARG A 211 1.93 -0.11 -15.20
N VAL A 212 2.04 1.16 -15.61
CA VAL A 212 1.33 2.32 -15.04
C VAL A 212 0.14 2.77 -15.88
N ASP A 213 -0.02 2.24 -17.10
CA ASP A 213 -1.12 2.54 -18.03
C ASP A 213 -2.52 2.36 -17.40
N TYR A 214 -2.59 1.53 -16.36
CA TYR A 214 -3.81 1.23 -15.62
C TYR A 214 -3.63 1.66 -14.17
N GLY A 215 -4.62 2.38 -13.62
CA GLY A 215 -4.63 2.75 -12.19
C GLY A 215 -4.05 4.12 -11.85
N GLY A 216 -3.93 5.03 -12.83
CA GLY A 216 -3.53 6.44 -12.63
C GLY A 216 -4.21 7.10 -11.43
N LEU A 217 -5.54 6.99 -11.32
CA LEU A 217 -6.29 7.55 -10.21
C LEU A 217 -5.85 6.98 -8.84
N LYS A 218 -5.63 5.67 -8.74
CA LYS A 218 -5.21 5.04 -7.48
C LYS A 218 -3.83 5.52 -7.04
N MET A 219 -2.90 5.67 -8.00
CA MET A 219 -1.58 6.24 -7.73
C MET A 219 -1.69 7.70 -7.29
N ALA A 220 -2.48 8.52 -8.00
CA ALA A 220 -2.74 9.90 -7.61
C ALA A 220 -3.33 10.02 -6.20
N MET A 221 -4.32 9.19 -5.85
CA MET A 221 -4.91 9.15 -4.51
C MET A 221 -3.90 8.77 -3.43
N GLN A 222 -3.00 7.82 -3.73
CA GLN A 222 -1.96 7.38 -2.81
C GLN A 222 -1.00 8.53 -2.49
N LEU A 223 -0.45 9.19 -3.52
CA LEU A 223 0.48 10.31 -3.37
C LEU A 223 -0.20 11.51 -2.71
N ALA A 224 -1.44 11.83 -3.08
CA ALA A 224 -2.20 12.93 -2.50
C ALA A 224 -2.46 12.73 -0.99
N GLY A 225 -2.76 11.49 -0.59
CA GLY A 225 -2.93 11.12 0.81
C GLY A 225 -1.62 11.18 1.59
N TYR A 226 -0.49 10.76 1.00
CA TYR A 226 0.81 10.87 1.64
C TYR A 226 1.28 12.31 1.81
N GLY A 227 1.09 13.16 0.80
CA GLY A 227 1.47 14.57 0.86
C GLY A 227 0.67 15.38 1.90
N ARG A 228 -0.56 14.95 2.22
CA ARG A 228 -1.38 15.55 3.28
C ARG A 228 -1.20 14.88 4.66
N GLY A 229 -0.44 13.80 4.72
CA GLY A 229 -0.09 13.12 5.97
C GLY A 229 0.96 13.88 6.76
N LYS A 230 1.18 13.43 8.00
CA LYS A 230 2.28 13.88 8.86
C LYS A 230 3.22 12.71 9.12
N LYS A 231 4.52 12.95 9.06
CA LYS A 231 5.55 12.00 9.50
C LYS A 231 5.27 11.57 10.92
N TYR A 232 5.32 10.27 11.18
CA TYR A 232 4.94 9.67 12.45
C TYR A 232 6.10 8.91 13.06
N ASP A 233 6.46 9.29 14.29
CA ASP A 233 7.42 8.55 15.10
C ASP A 233 6.69 7.43 15.88
N PRO A 234 6.98 6.14 15.62
CA PRO A 234 6.32 5.02 16.29
C PRO A 234 6.64 4.89 17.78
N GLN A 235 7.76 5.43 18.24
CA GLN A 235 8.19 5.31 19.63
C GLN A 235 7.52 6.36 20.52
N THR A 236 7.45 7.60 20.03
CA THR A 236 6.93 8.74 20.79
C THR A 236 5.50 9.10 20.42
N GLY A 237 5.04 8.67 19.25
CA GLY A 237 3.78 9.09 18.66
C GLY A 237 3.82 10.50 18.09
N VAL A 238 4.96 11.18 18.03
CA VAL A 238 5.04 12.55 17.51
C VAL A 238 4.64 12.59 16.03
N ARG A 239 3.86 13.62 15.67
CA ARG A 239 3.52 13.93 14.27
C ARG A 239 4.29 15.17 13.82
N THR A 240 5.09 15.05 12.78
CA THR A 240 5.82 16.17 12.17
C THR A 240 5.25 16.46 10.78
N PRO A 241 4.84 17.70 10.46
CA PRO A 241 4.38 18.03 9.12
C PRO A 241 5.51 17.87 8.09
N TRP A 242 5.13 17.71 6.83
CA TRP A 242 6.06 17.92 5.72
C TRP A 242 6.51 19.38 5.66
N PRO A 243 7.60 19.70 4.95
CA PRO A 243 7.97 21.07 4.63
C PRO A 243 6.81 21.86 4.01
N ASP A 244 6.72 23.16 4.32
CA ASP A 244 5.60 24.03 3.88
C ASP A 244 5.56 24.25 2.35
N ASP A 245 6.68 23.99 1.67
CA ASP A 245 6.86 24.05 0.21
C ASP A 245 6.62 22.70 -0.49
N LEU A 246 6.07 21.71 0.21
CA LEU A 246 5.61 20.47 -0.43
C LEU A 246 4.48 20.77 -1.42
N ASN A 247 4.68 20.40 -2.68
CA ASN A 247 3.67 20.57 -3.72
C ASN A 247 2.51 19.58 -3.51
N LEU A 248 1.30 20.13 -3.33
CA LEU A 248 0.07 19.36 -3.14
C LEU A 248 -0.82 19.30 -4.41
N ASN A 249 -0.34 19.89 -5.50
CA ASN A 249 -0.97 19.84 -6.82
C ASN A 249 -0.38 18.73 -7.68
N TRP A 250 0.94 18.52 -7.59
CA TRP A 250 1.69 17.60 -8.42
C TRP A 250 2.61 16.70 -7.59
N GLY A 251 2.72 15.44 -7.99
CA GLY A 251 3.72 14.48 -7.52
C GLY A 251 4.31 13.70 -8.68
N LEU A 252 5.23 12.77 -8.41
CA LEU A 252 5.89 11.98 -9.44
C LEU A 252 5.72 10.47 -9.24
N ILE A 253 5.38 9.76 -10.31
CA ILE A 253 5.64 8.33 -10.42
C ILE A 253 6.94 8.15 -11.21
N ILE A 254 7.88 7.42 -10.62
CA ILE A 254 9.06 6.92 -11.31
C ILE A 254 8.73 5.51 -11.78
N ASN A 255 8.42 5.33 -13.06
CA ASN A 255 8.07 4.03 -13.63
C ASN A 255 9.32 3.35 -14.17
N ALA A 256 9.82 2.33 -13.46
CA ALA A 256 10.97 1.51 -13.84
C ALA A 256 10.55 0.04 -13.93
N PRO A 257 9.98 -0.43 -15.06
CA PRO A 257 9.53 -1.81 -15.20
C PRO A 257 10.70 -2.79 -15.01
N ALA A 258 10.58 -3.71 -14.04
CA ALA A 258 11.68 -4.61 -13.68
C ALA A 258 12.14 -5.49 -14.86
N GLY A 259 13.46 -5.61 -15.01
CA GLY A 259 14.15 -6.38 -16.05
C GLY A 259 14.14 -5.73 -17.43
N THR A 260 13.84 -4.44 -17.55
CA THR A 260 13.72 -3.77 -18.87
C THR A 260 14.86 -2.82 -19.20
N GLY A 261 15.61 -2.34 -18.20
CA GLY A 261 16.61 -1.29 -18.37
C GLY A 261 16.00 0.05 -18.80
N THR A 262 14.72 0.28 -18.51
CA THR A 262 14.01 1.52 -18.86
C THR A 262 13.41 2.17 -17.63
N CYS A 263 13.37 3.51 -17.64
CA CYS A 263 12.73 4.29 -16.60
C CYS A 263 12.17 5.59 -17.19
N GLU A 264 10.94 5.92 -16.83
CA GLU A 264 10.30 7.20 -17.15
C GLU A 264 9.77 7.86 -15.87
N VAL A 265 9.76 9.18 -15.84
CA VAL A 265 9.20 9.95 -14.72
C VAL A 265 7.94 10.65 -15.19
N LEU A 266 6.83 10.40 -14.50
CA LEU A 266 5.50 10.87 -14.86
C LEU A 266 4.95 11.82 -13.80
N TRP A 267 4.41 12.95 -14.24
CA TRP A 267 3.64 13.85 -13.39
C TRP A 267 2.29 13.26 -13.03
N VAL A 268 1.87 13.50 -11.78
CA VAL A 268 0.63 12.97 -11.21
C VAL A 268 -0.18 14.10 -10.60
N ASP A 269 -1.43 14.26 -11.04
CA ASP A 269 -2.33 15.28 -10.51
C ASP A 269 -2.87 14.87 -9.13
N LEU A 270 -2.34 15.51 -8.08
CA LEU A 270 -2.71 15.24 -6.69
C LEU A 270 -4.02 15.94 -6.30
N ARG A 271 -4.53 16.89 -7.09
CA ARG A 271 -5.85 17.49 -6.89
C ARG A 271 -6.91 16.44 -7.22
N LEU A 272 -6.81 15.84 -8.41
CA LEU A 272 -7.63 14.71 -8.81
C LEU A 272 -7.46 13.52 -7.84
N GLY A 273 -6.23 13.25 -7.41
CA GLY A 273 -5.94 12.25 -6.40
C GLY A 273 -6.68 12.50 -5.07
N TRP A 274 -6.71 13.75 -4.61
CA TRP A 274 -7.39 14.13 -3.37
C TRP A 274 -8.90 14.02 -3.48
N ASP A 275 -9.50 14.44 -4.59
CA ASP A 275 -10.93 14.27 -4.86
C ASP A 275 -11.32 12.79 -4.82
N GLY A 276 -10.52 11.94 -5.48
CA GLY A 276 -10.68 10.49 -5.41
C GLY A 276 -10.57 9.96 -3.98
N PHE A 277 -9.57 10.42 -3.22
CA PHE A 277 -9.36 10.01 -1.83
C PHE A 277 -10.56 10.35 -0.94
N LEU A 278 -11.14 11.53 -1.10
CA LEU A 278 -12.37 11.93 -0.41
C LEU A 278 -13.58 11.10 -0.85
N LEU A 279 -13.73 10.82 -2.15
CA LEU A 279 -14.77 9.91 -2.63
C LEU A 279 -14.64 8.51 -2.03
N ALA A 280 -13.41 8.01 -1.84
CA ALA A 280 -13.17 6.74 -1.16
C ALA A 280 -13.68 6.74 0.29
N LYS A 281 -13.59 7.86 1.02
CA LYS A 281 -14.20 8.03 2.35
C LYS A 281 -15.70 7.73 2.29
N ASP A 282 -16.39 8.35 1.33
CA ASP A 282 -17.85 8.27 1.20
C ASP A 282 -18.29 6.87 0.76
N VAL A 283 -17.59 6.26 -0.20
CA VAL A 283 -17.84 4.88 -0.64
C VAL A 283 -17.65 3.89 0.51
N ARG A 284 -16.65 4.08 1.36
CA ARG A 284 -16.46 3.23 2.55
C ARG A 284 -17.58 3.44 3.56
N ALA A 285 -17.98 4.69 3.80
CA ALA A 285 -19.06 5.01 4.73
C ALA A 285 -20.40 4.41 4.27
N ILE A 286 -20.75 4.52 2.99
CA ILE A 286 -21.99 3.94 2.46
C ILE A 286 -21.96 2.41 2.45
N ARG A 287 -20.83 1.77 2.09
CA ARG A 287 -20.69 0.31 2.16
C ARG A 287 -20.87 -0.23 3.57
N ASN A 288 -20.36 0.49 4.58
CA ASN A 288 -20.57 0.12 5.98
C ASN A 288 -22.05 0.23 6.39
N ARG A 289 -22.75 1.30 5.99
CA ARG A 289 -24.20 1.46 6.22
C ARG A 289 -25.03 0.40 5.48
N GLY A 290 -24.65 0.09 4.24
CA GLY A 290 -25.33 -0.84 3.34
C GLY A 290 -25.43 -2.27 3.86
N ARG A 291 -24.58 -2.67 4.82
CA ARG A 291 -24.72 -3.96 5.53
C ARG A 291 -26.06 -4.14 6.22
N ARG A 292 -26.77 -3.04 6.48
CA ARG A 292 -28.10 -3.00 7.11
C ARG A 292 -29.17 -2.48 6.15
N ALA A 293 -28.93 -2.56 4.84
CA ALA A 293 -29.86 -2.06 3.83
C ALA A 293 -31.14 -2.89 3.74
N PHE A 294 -31.08 -4.17 4.10
CA PHE A 294 -32.23 -5.06 4.13
C PHE A 294 -32.76 -5.20 5.55
N ARG A 295 -34.09 -5.24 5.67
CA ARG A 295 -34.81 -5.64 6.87
C ARG A 295 -35.77 -6.77 6.49
N PRO A 296 -36.05 -7.73 7.38
CA PRO A 296 -37.03 -8.77 7.11
C PRO A 296 -38.39 -8.17 6.73
N TYR A 297 -39.03 -8.72 5.71
CA TYR A 297 -40.42 -8.44 5.42
C TYR A 297 -41.29 -9.25 6.40
N PRO A 298 -42.21 -8.63 7.16
CA PRO A 298 -43.04 -9.34 8.13
C PRO A 298 -44.12 -10.14 7.41
N SER A 299 -43.72 -11.26 6.80
CA SER A 299 -44.66 -12.22 6.24
C SER A 299 -45.40 -12.96 7.37
N PRO A 300 -46.66 -13.40 7.16
CA PRO A 300 -47.37 -14.21 8.15
C PRO A 300 -46.56 -15.42 8.66
N GLY A 301 -45.80 -16.10 7.77
CA GLY A 301 -44.93 -17.20 8.17
C GLY A 301 -43.73 -16.78 9.02
N ALA A 302 -43.21 -15.57 8.85
CA ALA A 302 -42.14 -15.05 9.69
C ALA A 302 -42.65 -14.63 11.07
N LEU A 303 -43.89 -14.16 11.18
CA LEU A 303 -44.51 -13.81 12.46
C LEU A 303 -44.84 -15.06 13.29
N LEU A 304 -45.36 -16.11 12.66
CA LEU A 304 -45.64 -17.39 13.33
C LEU A 304 -44.37 -18.07 13.86
N ALA A 305 -43.28 -18.09 13.08
CA ALA A 305 -42.00 -18.64 13.54
C ALA A 305 -41.39 -17.86 14.72
N MET A 306 -41.63 -16.54 14.80
CA MET A 306 -41.19 -15.71 15.94
C MET A 306 -42.01 -15.93 17.21
N GLU A 307 -43.27 -16.36 17.08
CA GLU A 307 -44.12 -16.75 18.22
C GLU A 307 -43.71 -18.13 18.75
N GLU A 308 -43.38 -19.09 17.89
CA GLU A 308 -42.88 -20.42 18.27
C GLU A 308 -41.50 -20.36 18.98
N ASP A 309 -40.56 -19.55 18.47
CA ASP A 309 -39.22 -19.36 19.11
C ASP A 309 -39.31 -18.65 20.48
N ALA A 310 -40.39 -17.90 20.74
CA ALA A 310 -40.61 -17.24 22.04
C ALA A 310 -41.20 -18.19 23.09
N GLU A 311 -41.96 -19.20 22.67
CA GLU A 311 -42.52 -20.23 23.57
C GLU A 311 -41.47 -21.28 23.95
N GLU A 312 -40.51 -21.63 23.08
CA GLU A 312 -39.42 -22.58 23.40
C GLU A 312 -38.30 -21.98 24.30
N GLY A 313 -38.27 -20.67 24.49
CA GLY A 313 -37.30 -19.97 25.36
C GLY A 313 -37.69 -19.85 26.83
N GLU A 314 -38.89 -20.31 27.21
CA GLU A 314 -39.43 -20.24 28.58
C GLU A 314 -39.49 -21.61 29.31
N GLU A 315 -38.99 -22.70 28.72
CA GLU A 315 -38.74 -24.00 29.40
C GLU A 315 -37.27 -24.18 29.84
#